data_AF-A0A135TVC5-F1
#
_entry.id   AF-A0A135TVC5-F1
#
_cell.length_a   1.000
_cell.length_b   1.000
_cell.length_c   1.000
_cell.angle_alpha   90.00
_cell.angle_beta   90.00
_cell.angle_gamma   90.00
#
_symmetry.space_group_name_H-M   'P 1'
#
loop_
_entity.id
_entity.type
_entity.pdbx_description
1 polymer ?
#
loop_
_entity_poly.entity_id
_entity_poly.type
_entity_poly.pdbx_seq_one_letter_code
_entity_poly.pdbx_strand_id
1 'polypeptide(L)'
;MAPSSIHVVFPFITLAGLYAVSNLMINSGHAQLFTDKRASAAPLLPDNKTPLLKVYTGVPPLDSYLANLQFSIIPTVDGSYQALSLLGWHWMGLLIAVFTVMLVESLGTRRARDLIPFALWGLAIQYAGYFIIMPMYCYVSLLSQQIRSNSRLPTMTAIHALPASVLIGLAIPSVIMCLPSSYLPGQSRQVAVAVWQNFPAWMALVQVVVMSLVGAISARKSEERTTEDGELSRNTSALRRLYKATALVSALIHVLGLIPIVSAAIGKLEPTQDSPHAQLRPADFFLPQRWDNETQISGMTEGAFNFLRYDYYIGTAAAFAWVVFLQPSMRVKEDYWSIGREVSWNITLTCLFGPGFTIVSLMERRLQ
;
A
#
# COMPACT_ATOMS: atom_id res chain seq x y z
N MET A 1 -10.39 -13.25 -23.17
CA MET A 1 -11.59 -12.77 -22.45
C MET A 1 -11.24 -12.71 -20.97
N ALA A 2 -11.63 -11.65 -20.27
CA ALA A 2 -11.55 -11.66 -18.81
C ALA A 2 -12.51 -12.74 -18.27
N PRO A 3 -12.15 -13.49 -17.21
CA PRO A 3 -13.05 -14.48 -16.63
C PRO A 3 -14.33 -13.81 -16.15
N SER A 4 -15.51 -14.38 -16.42
CA SER A 4 -16.80 -13.83 -15.96
C SER A 4 -16.85 -13.55 -14.45
N SER A 5 -16.02 -14.26 -13.67
CA SER A 5 -15.89 -14.09 -12.23
C SER A 5 -15.35 -12.72 -11.80
N ILE A 6 -14.66 -11.95 -12.64
CA ILE A 6 -14.18 -10.60 -12.25
C ILE A 6 -15.32 -9.64 -11.95
N HIS A 7 -16.48 -9.83 -12.59
CA HIS A 7 -17.69 -9.02 -12.38
C HIS A 7 -18.40 -9.33 -11.06
N VAL A 8 -17.99 -10.41 -10.37
CA VAL A 8 -18.53 -10.80 -9.07
C VAL A 8 -17.50 -10.53 -7.97
N VAL A 9 -16.25 -10.96 -8.16
CA VAL A 9 -15.21 -10.93 -7.12
C VAL A 9 -14.91 -9.50 -6.64
N PHE A 10 -14.64 -8.56 -7.55
CA PHE A 10 -14.24 -7.20 -7.13
C PHE A 10 -15.41 -6.37 -6.57
N PRO A 11 -16.63 -6.40 -7.17
CA PRO A 11 -17.78 -5.77 -6.54
C PRO A 11 -18.10 -6.37 -5.16
N PHE A 12 -17.99 -7.70 -5.01
CA PHE A 12 -18.19 -8.35 -3.71
C PHE A 12 -17.16 -7.88 -2.67
N ILE A 13 -15.87 -7.88 -2.99
CA ILE A 13 -14.81 -7.41 -2.07
C ILE A 13 -15.07 -5.95 -1.67
N THR A 14 -15.46 -5.10 -2.62
CA THR A 14 -15.76 -3.67 -2.37
C THR A 14 -16.94 -3.51 -1.41
N LEU A 15 -18.06 -4.18 -1.70
CA LEU A 15 -19.28 -4.09 -0.89
C LEU A 15 -19.10 -4.72 0.49
N ALA A 16 -18.44 -5.87 0.58
CA ALA A 16 -18.12 -6.53 1.84
C ALA A 16 -17.18 -5.65 2.69
N GLY A 17 -16.21 -4.99 2.06
CA GLY A 17 -15.31 -4.07 2.73
C GLY A 17 -16.02 -2.83 3.27
N LEU A 18 -16.86 -2.20 2.45
CA LEU A 18 -17.72 -1.08 2.86
C LEU A 18 -18.62 -1.46 4.03
N TYR A 19 -19.27 -2.62 3.96
CA TYR A 19 -20.11 -3.14 5.02
C TYR A 19 -19.33 -3.35 6.32
N ALA A 20 -18.19 -4.06 6.26
CA ALA A 20 -17.41 -4.38 7.44
C ALA A 20 -16.83 -3.13 8.11
N VAL A 21 -16.24 -2.22 7.32
CA VAL A 21 -15.63 -0.99 7.85
C VAL A 21 -16.72 -0.04 8.37
N SER A 22 -17.84 0.13 7.67
CA SER A 22 -18.91 1.03 8.14
C SER A 22 -19.51 0.54 9.45
N ASN A 23 -19.82 -0.76 9.56
CA ASN A 23 -20.34 -1.34 10.79
C ASN A 23 -19.32 -1.23 11.93
N LEU A 24 -18.04 -1.53 11.68
CA LEU A 24 -17.00 -1.34 12.68
C LEU A 24 -16.98 0.10 13.19
N MET A 25 -16.96 1.08 12.28
CA MET A 25 -16.85 2.50 12.64
C MET A 25 -18.07 2.99 13.44
N ILE A 26 -19.27 2.50 13.12
CA ILE A 26 -20.52 2.87 13.79
C ILE A 26 -20.63 2.15 15.14
N ASN A 27 -20.52 0.83 15.16
CA ASN A 27 -20.80 0.00 16.35
C ASN A 27 -19.78 0.22 17.46
N SER A 28 -18.50 0.46 17.11
CA SER A 28 -17.44 0.70 18.08
C SER A 28 -17.38 2.14 18.62
N GLY A 29 -18.24 3.05 18.12
CA GLY A 29 -18.23 4.46 18.49
C GLY A 29 -17.12 5.30 17.83
N HIS A 30 -16.30 4.70 16.96
CA HIS A 30 -15.16 5.38 16.34
C HIS A 30 -15.57 6.58 15.48
N ALA A 31 -16.66 6.49 14.72
CA ALA A 31 -17.18 7.60 13.92
C ALA A 31 -17.60 8.80 14.81
N GLN A 32 -18.19 8.51 15.97
CA GLN A 32 -18.56 9.53 16.94
C GLN A 32 -17.31 10.20 17.53
N LEU A 33 -16.29 9.42 17.87
CA LEU A 33 -15.04 9.94 18.44
C LEU A 33 -14.31 10.92 17.49
N PHE A 34 -14.32 10.65 16.18
CA PHE A 34 -13.82 11.60 15.15
C PHE A 34 -14.56 12.93 15.21
N THR A 35 -15.88 12.88 15.33
CA THR A 35 -16.75 14.06 15.37
C THR A 35 -16.51 14.86 16.64
N ASP A 36 -16.48 14.20 17.79
CA ASP A 36 -16.29 14.82 19.10
C ASP A 36 -14.90 15.47 19.24
N LYS A 37 -13.85 14.76 18.82
CA LYS A 37 -12.48 15.29 18.85
C LYS A 37 -12.33 16.53 17.99
N ARG A 38 -13.00 16.60 16.84
CA ARG A 38 -12.99 17.78 15.97
C ARG A 38 -13.78 18.95 16.56
N ALA A 39 -14.91 18.66 17.21
CA ALA A 39 -15.79 19.65 17.80
C ALA A 39 -15.19 20.35 19.05
N SER A 40 -14.15 19.76 19.66
CA SER A 40 -13.40 20.38 20.75
C SER A 40 -12.89 21.78 20.38
N ALA A 41 -12.99 22.73 21.31
CA ALA A 41 -12.48 24.09 21.15
C ALA A 41 -10.97 24.12 20.84
N ALA A 42 -10.22 23.19 21.45
CA ALA A 42 -8.79 22.97 21.23
C ALA A 42 -8.56 21.48 20.89
N PRO A 43 -8.71 21.08 19.62
CA PRO A 43 -8.48 19.69 19.25
C PRO A 43 -6.99 19.38 19.35
N LEU A 44 -6.70 18.28 20.05
CA LEU A 44 -5.36 17.76 20.26
C LEU A 44 -5.22 16.44 19.50
N LEU A 45 -4.00 16.14 19.06
CA LEU A 45 -3.64 14.81 18.55
C LEU A 45 -3.88 13.73 19.63
N PRO A 46 -3.84 12.43 19.26
CA PRO A 46 -4.07 11.34 20.21
C PRO A 46 -3.12 11.30 21.41
N ASP A 47 -1.99 12.02 21.35
CA ASP A 47 -1.06 12.22 22.46
C ASP A 47 -1.59 13.14 23.58
N ASN A 48 -2.76 13.76 23.38
CA ASN A 48 -3.39 14.75 24.26
C ASN A 48 -2.47 15.93 24.65
N LYS A 49 -1.46 16.23 23.83
CA LYS A 49 -0.46 17.28 24.10
C LYS A 49 -0.27 18.20 22.90
N THR A 50 -0.25 17.64 21.70
CA THR A 50 0.07 18.39 20.48
C THR A 50 -1.20 18.97 19.86
N PRO A 51 -1.28 20.30 19.65
CA PRO A 51 -2.40 20.91 18.94
C PRO A 51 -2.54 20.40 17.51
N LEU A 52 -3.78 20.10 17.11
CA LEU A 52 -4.10 19.72 15.74
C LEU A 52 -4.01 20.94 14.81
N LEU A 53 -3.22 20.81 13.75
CA LEU A 53 -3.15 21.78 12.67
C LEU A 53 -4.43 21.69 11.82
N LYS A 54 -5.11 22.83 11.67
CA LYS A 54 -6.40 22.91 10.96
C LYS A 54 -6.31 23.51 9.56
N VAL A 55 -5.18 24.11 9.20
CA VAL A 55 -5.00 24.81 7.93
C VAL A 55 -3.71 24.32 7.29
N TYR A 56 -3.82 23.78 6.07
CA TYR A 56 -2.70 23.24 5.31
C TYR A 56 -2.59 23.95 3.95
N THR A 57 -3.73 24.10 3.28
CA THR A 57 -3.84 24.61 1.91
C THR A 57 -4.70 25.87 1.82
N GLY A 58 -5.53 26.13 2.83
CA GLY A 58 -6.52 27.20 2.81
C GLY A 58 -7.85 26.78 2.18
N VAL A 59 -7.98 25.56 1.66
CA VAL A 59 -9.23 25.01 1.11
C VAL A 59 -9.96 24.23 2.20
N PRO A 60 -11.07 24.72 2.77
CA PRO A 60 -11.62 24.17 4.02
C PRO A 60 -11.97 22.67 3.99
N PRO A 61 -12.57 22.12 2.92
CA PRO A 61 -12.82 20.68 2.85
C PRO A 61 -11.54 19.83 2.85
N LEU A 62 -10.51 20.28 2.13
CA LEU A 62 -9.22 19.59 2.05
C LEU A 62 -8.46 19.67 3.36
N ASP A 63 -8.45 20.84 3.99
CA ASP A 63 -7.81 21.07 5.28
C ASP A 63 -8.48 20.28 6.39
N SER A 64 -9.82 20.20 6.39
CA SER A 64 -10.55 19.34 7.31
C SER A 64 -10.18 17.87 7.13
N TYR A 65 -10.12 17.39 5.88
CA TYR A 65 -9.69 16.02 5.59
C TYR A 65 -8.27 15.74 6.09
N LEU A 66 -7.31 16.59 5.74
CA LEU A 66 -5.90 16.45 6.13
C LEU A 66 -5.71 16.48 7.65
N ALA A 67 -6.50 17.30 8.37
CA ALA A 67 -6.50 17.34 9.82
C ALA A 67 -7.04 16.03 10.42
N ASN A 68 -8.12 15.47 9.87
CA ASN A 68 -8.68 14.21 10.38
C ASN A 68 -7.73 13.04 10.21
N LEU A 69 -7.06 12.99 9.06
CA LEU A 69 -6.15 11.92 8.74
C LEU A 69 -4.97 11.85 9.74
N GLN A 70 -4.60 12.96 10.38
CA GLN A 70 -3.55 12.97 11.40
C GLN A 70 -3.84 12.05 12.58
N PHE A 71 -5.12 11.90 12.96
CA PHE A 71 -5.52 11.04 14.08
C PHE A 71 -5.18 9.57 13.85
N SER A 72 -5.16 9.12 12.60
CA SER A 72 -4.85 7.73 12.25
C SER A 72 -3.40 7.57 11.81
N ILE A 73 -2.82 8.53 11.09
CA ILE A 73 -1.50 8.37 10.47
C ILE A 73 -0.34 8.76 11.40
N ILE A 74 -0.46 9.78 12.25
CA ILE A 74 0.65 10.15 13.15
C ILE A 74 1.07 8.99 14.07
N PRO A 75 0.13 8.26 14.71
CA PRO A 75 0.47 7.10 15.52
C PRO A 75 1.14 5.94 14.75
N THR A 76 1.08 5.95 13.41
CA THR A 76 1.78 4.96 12.57
C THR A 76 3.26 5.29 12.35
N VAL A 77 3.68 6.53 12.62
CA VAL A 77 5.03 7.02 12.31
C VAL A 77 5.78 7.56 13.53
N ASP A 78 5.10 7.87 14.63
CA ASP A 78 5.72 8.53 15.78
C ASP A 78 6.11 7.61 16.95
N GLY A 79 5.73 6.33 16.90
CA GLY A 79 6.00 5.39 17.98
C GLY A 79 5.13 5.58 19.23
N SER A 80 4.19 6.53 19.23
CA SER A 80 3.31 6.80 20.39
C SER A 80 2.41 5.61 20.73
N TYR A 81 2.12 4.77 19.75
CA TYR A 81 1.35 3.54 19.92
C TYR A 81 1.99 2.42 19.11
N GLN A 82 2.69 1.54 19.84
CA GLN A 82 3.63 0.59 19.26
C GLN A 82 3.00 -0.35 18.23
N ALA A 83 1.79 -0.89 18.50
CA ALA A 83 1.12 -1.80 17.58
C ALA A 83 0.73 -1.12 16.26
N LEU A 84 0.33 0.15 16.31
CA LEU A 84 -0.06 0.92 15.13
C LEU A 84 1.16 1.42 14.34
N SER A 85 2.24 1.80 15.02
CA SER A 85 3.52 2.06 14.37
C SER A 85 4.07 0.81 13.67
N LEU A 86 3.96 -0.35 14.32
CA LEU A 86 4.34 -1.63 13.72
C LEU A 86 3.43 -2.01 12.54
N LEU A 87 2.13 -1.73 12.61
CA LEU A 87 1.22 -1.88 11.47
C LEU A 87 1.64 -0.98 10.30
N GLY A 88 2.00 0.28 10.57
CA GLY A 88 2.56 1.20 9.57
C GLY A 88 3.83 0.67 8.90
N TRP A 89 4.69 0.01 9.68
CA TRP A 89 5.87 -0.68 9.17
C TRP A 89 5.52 -1.82 8.20
N HIS A 90 4.57 -2.70 8.56
CA HIS A 90 4.09 -3.76 7.65
C HIS A 90 3.45 -3.18 6.38
N TRP A 91 2.68 -2.10 6.52
CA TRP A 91 2.11 -1.36 5.38
C TRP A 91 3.19 -0.89 4.40
N MET A 92 4.33 -0.41 4.88
CA MET A 92 5.41 0.06 3.99
C MET A 92 5.90 -1.03 3.02
N GLY A 93 6.06 -2.27 3.53
CA GLY A 93 6.45 -3.40 2.71
C GLY A 93 5.44 -3.73 1.62
N LEU A 94 4.14 -3.60 1.93
CA LEU A 94 3.05 -3.75 0.97
C LEU A 94 2.98 -2.58 -0.03
N LEU A 95 3.07 -1.33 0.44
CA LEU A 95 2.97 -0.14 -0.41
C LEU A 95 4.08 -0.13 -1.46
N ILE A 96 5.32 -0.41 -1.06
CA ILE A 96 6.46 -0.51 -1.99
C ILE A 96 6.15 -1.53 -3.09
N ALA A 97 5.66 -2.71 -2.73
CA ALA A 97 5.32 -3.76 -3.68
C ALA A 97 4.17 -3.36 -4.62
N VAL A 98 3.01 -3.00 -4.07
CA VAL A 98 1.78 -2.73 -4.81
C VAL A 98 1.97 -1.52 -5.72
N PHE A 99 2.52 -0.41 -5.22
CA PHE A 99 2.71 0.79 -6.04
C PHE A 99 3.80 0.60 -7.10
N THR A 100 4.84 -0.20 -6.84
CA THR A 100 5.81 -0.57 -7.90
C THR A 100 5.11 -1.35 -9.01
N VAL A 101 4.28 -2.34 -8.66
CA VAL A 101 3.54 -3.15 -9.64
C VAL A 101 2.55 -2.28 -10.43
N MET A 102 1.75 -1.44 -9.76
CA MET A 102 0.84 -0.51 -10.42
C MET A 102 1.56 0.45 -11.36
N LEU A 103 2.72 0.96 -10.94
CA LEU A 103 3.54 1.86 -11.76
C LEU A 103 4.08 1.13 -12.99
N VAL A 104 4.60 -0.09 -12.85
CA VAL A 104 5.02 -0.93 -13.98
C VAL A 104 3.89 -1.16 -14.98
N GLU A 105 2.69 -1.53 -14.51
CA GLU A 105 1.53 -1.77 -15.38
C GLU A 105 1.09 -0.49 -16.11
N SER A 106 1.23 0.68 -15.48
CA SER A 106 0.95 1.97 -16.13
C SER A 106 1.96 2.34 -17.22
N LEU A 107 3.20 1.86 -17.12
CA LEU A 107 4.29 2.17 -18.06
C LEU A 107 4.26 1.32 -19.36
N GLY A 108 3.38 0.32 -19.47
CA GLY A 108 3.29 -0.55 -20.65
C GLY A 108 2.97 0.17 -21.98
N THR A 109 2.51 1.42 -21.92
CA THR A 109 2.17 2.25 -23.09
C THR A 109 3.26 3.28 -23.46
N ARG A 110 4.35 3.34 -22.67
CA ARG A 110 5.62 4.08 -22.91
C ARG A 110 5.55 5.61 -22.91
N ARG A 111 4.42 6.26 -22.60
CA ARG A 111 4.30 7.74 -22.60
C ARG A 111 4.14 8.27 -21.17
N ALA A 112 4.70 9.45 -20.90
CA ALA A 112 4.59 10.12 -19.60
C ALA A 112 3.14 10.34 -19.16
N ARG A 113 2.24 10.67 -20.10
CA ARG A 113 0.80 10.85 -19.84
C ARG A 113 0.10 9.60 -19.28
N ASP A 114 0.69 8.42 -19.50
CA ASP A 114 0.09 7.16 -19.06
C ASP A 114 0.30 6.93 -17.55
N LEU A 115 1.11 7.79 -16.91
CA LEU A 115 1.26 7.86 -15.46
C LEU A 115 0.15 8.67 -14.78
N ILE A 116 -0.65 9.43 -15.53
CA ILE A 116 -1.78 10.18 -14.96
C ILE A 116 -2.79 9.24 -14.30
N PRO A 117 -3.27 8.16 -14.95
CA PRO A 117 -4.11 7.17 -14.28
C PRO A 117 -3.47 6.55 -13.04
N PHE A 118 -2.16 6.27 -13.05
CA PHE A 118 -1.45 5.75 -11.87
C PHE A 118 -1.52 6.74 -10.70
N ALA A 119 -1.22 8.01 -10.95
CA ALA A 119 -1.29 9.05 -9.94
C ALA A 119 -2.73 9.23 -9.42
N LEU A 120 -3.73 9.25 -10.30
CA LEU A 120 -5.14 9.41 -9.91
C LEU A 120 -5.65 8.24 -9.06
N TRP A 121 -5.38 7.00 -9.47
CA TRP A 121 -5.74 5.82 -8.67
C TRP A 121 -5.01 5.77 -7.34
N GLY A 122 -3.71 6.12 -7.34
CA GLY A 122 -2.93 6.19 -6.13
C GLY A 122 -3.42 7.27 -5.16
N LEU A 123 -3.71 8.48 -5.65
CA LEU A 123 -4.30 9.54 -4.83
C LEU A 123 -5.67 9.11 -4.31
N ALA A 124 -6.51 8.48 -5.15
CA ALA A 124 -7.78 7.93 -4.68
C ALA A 124 -7.58 6.92 -3.53
N ILE A 125 -6.60 6.01 -3.62
CA ILE A 125 -6.24 5.09 -2.51
C ILE A 125 -5.93 5.87 -1.23
N GLN A 126 -5.13 6.92 -1.31
CA GLN A 126 -4.75 7.73 -0.14
C GLN A 126 -5.94 8.49 0.46
N TYR A 127 -6.83 9.03 -0.38
CA TYR A 127 -7.91 9.92 0.05
C TYR A 127 -9.23 9.20 0.38
N ALA A 128 -9.51 8.04 -0.22
CA ALA A 128 -10.74 7.30 -0.02
C ALA A 128 -10.54 5.94 0.67
N GLY A 129 -9.30 5.51 0.89
CA GLY A 129 -8.96 4.25 1.54
C GLY A 129 -8.65 3.14 0.54
N TYR A 130 -7.64 2.34 0.89
CA TYR A 130 -7.15 1.24 0.07
C TYR A 130 -8.19 0.14 -0.10
N PHE A 131 -9.00 -0.14 0.93
CA PHE A 131 -10.04 -1.17 0.88
C PHE A 131 -11.15 -0.90 -0.14
N ILE A 132 -11.44 0.37 -0.44
CA ILE A 132 -12.46 0.76 -1.42
C ILE A 132 -11.83 0.83 -2.80
N ILE A 133 -10.72 1.56 -2.92
CA ILE A 133 -10.19 1.94 -4.22
C ILE A 133 -9.40 0.81 -4.87
N MET A 134 -8.69 -0.01 -4.10
CA MET A 134 -7.92 -1.12 -4.67
C MET A 134 -8.79 -2.10 -5.46
N PRO A 135 -9.91 -2.65 -4.95
CA PRO A 135 -10.75 -3.55 -5.75
C PRO A 135 -11.34 -2.86 -6.99
N MET A 136 -11.66 -1.56 -6.94
CA MET A 136 -12.11 -0.80 -8.10
C MET A 136 -10.99 -0.67 -9.16
N TYR A 137 -9.78 -0.31 -8.73
CA TYR A 137 -8.60 -0.25 -9.60
C TYR A 137 -8.36 -1.61 -10.27
N CYS A 138 -8.36 -2.70 -9.49
CA CYS A 138 -8.15 -4.05 -9.98
C CYS A 138 -9.18 -4.44 -11.05
N TYR A 139 -10.46 -4.15 -10.81
CA TYR A 139 -11.54 -4.39 -11.76
C TYR A 139 -11.32 -3.62 -13.08
N VAL A 140 -11.09 -2.31 -12.99
CA VAL A 140 -10.87 -1.45 -14.17
C VAL A 140 -9.59 -1.84 -14.92
N SER A 141 -8.53 -2.22 -14.20
CA SER A 141 -7.25 -2.68 -14.76
C SER A 141 -7.45 -3.94 -15.61
N LEU A 142 -8.19 -4.93 -15.11
CA LEU A 142 -8.46 -6.16 -15.83
C LEU A 142 -9.37 -5.95 -17.06
N LEU A 143 -10.38 -5.08 -16.96
CA LEU A 143 -11.20 -4.69 -18.11
C LEU A 143 -10.36 -3.98 -19.19
N SER A 144 -9.47 -3.10 -18.77
CA SER A 144 -8.60 -2.34 -19.68
C SER A 144 -7.59 -3.23 -20.40
N GLN A 145 -7.11 -4.30 -19.75
CA GLN A 145 -6.22 -5.26 -20.38
C GLN A 145 -6.90 -6.07 -21.50
N GLN A 146 -8.21 -6.32 -21.42
CA GLN A 146 -8.94 -7.00 -22.49
C GLN A 146 -8.93 -6.20 -23.81
N ILE A 147 -8.86 -4.87 -23.70
CA ILE A 147 -8.86 -3.95 -24.85
C ILE A 147 -7.44 -3.82 -25.43
N ARG A 148 -6.40 -4.02 -24.62
CA ARG A 148 -5.00 -3.88 -25.03
C ARG A 148 -4.45 -5.20 -25.56
N SER A 149 -4.67 -5.49 -26.86
CA SER A 149 -4.14 -6.69 -27.53
C SER A 149 -2.61 -6.77 -27.62
N ASN A 150 -1.90 -5.65 -27.39
CA ASN A 150 -0.44 -5.53 -27.52
C ASN A 150 0.18 -4.74 -26.35
N SER A 151 -0.04 -5.13 -25.10
CA SER A 151 0.67 -4.48 -23.98
C SER A 151 2.17 -4.78 -24.08
N ARG A 152 2.93 -3.85 -24.65
CA ARG A 152 4.39 -3.94 -24.76
C ARG A 152 5.00 -3.75 -23.37
N LEU A 153 6.07 -4.47 -23.07
CA LEU A 153 6.83 -4.26 -21.83
C LEU A 153 7.32 -2.80 -21.73
N PRO A 154 7.46 -2.26 -20.51
CA PRO A 154 8.10 -0.96 -20.29
C PRO A 154 9.47 -0.90 -20.96
N THR A 155 9.87 0.29 -21.41
CA THR A 155 11.21 0.51 -21.97
C THR A 155 12.28 0.35 -20.90
N MET A 156 13.51 0.03 -21.29
CA MET A 156 14.64 -0.01 -20.36
C MET A 156 14.80 1.28 -19.55
N THR A 157 14.64 2.44 -20.20
CA THR A 157 14.67 3.76 -19.55
C THR A 157 13.62 3.88 -18.45
N ALA A 158 12.39 3.42 -18.71
CA ALA A 158 11.33 3.43 -17.72
C ALA A 158 11.63 2.47 -16.56
N ILE A 159 12.16 1.28 -16.85
CA ILE A 159 12.55 0.30 -15.81
C ILE A 159 13.64 0.86 -14.90
N HIS A 160 14.66 1.51 -15.47
CA HIS A 160 15.76 2.11 -14.71
C HIS A 160 15.35 3.32 -13.87
N ALA A 161 14.27 4.02 -14.24
CA ALA A 161 13.74 5.14 -13.47
C ALA A 161 12.92 4.70 -12.23
N LEU A 162 12.37 3.48 -12.23
CA LEU A 162 11.49 2.97 -11.17
C LEU A 162 12.13 3.00 -9.77
N PRO A 163 13.38 2.55 -9.55
CA PRO A 163 13.99 2.63 -8.22
C PRO A 163 14.03 4.05 -7.67
N ALA A 164 14.37 5.05 -8.50
CA ALA A 164 14.39 6.45 -8.08
C ALA A 164 12.97 6.97 -7.76
N SER A 165 11.98 6.60 -8.58
CA SER A 165 10.57 6.92 -8.34
C SER A 165 10.08 6.38 -6.98
N VAL A 166 10.34 5.11 -6.68
CA VAL A 166 9.96 4.48 -5.41
C VAL A 166 10.73 5.09 -4.23
N LEU A 167 12.04 5.31 -4.37
CA LEU A 167 12.86 5.84 -3.28
C LEU A 167 12.52 7.29 -2.94
N ILE A 168 12.49 8.17 -3.94
CA ILE A 168 12.29 9.61 -3.73
C ILE A 168 10.80 9.93 -3.54
N GLY A 169 9.92 9.27 -4.30
CA GLY A 169 8.49 9.53 -4.25
C GLY A 169 7.80 8.95 -3.02
N LEU A 170 8.25 7.80 -2.51
CA LEU A 170 7.62 7.09 -1.40
C LEU A 170 8.57 6.89 -0.20
N ALA A 171 9.68 6.15 -0.37
CA ALA A 171 10.44 5.65 0.77
C ALA A 171 11.11 6.75 1.63
N ILE A 172 11.77 7.73 1.00
CA ILE A 172 12.43 8.84 1.70
C ILE A 172 11.41 9.71 2.45
N PRO A 173 10.31 10.19 1.82
CA PRO A 173 9.24 10.86 2.54
C PRO A 173 8.71 10.08 3.73
N SER A 174 8.54 8.75 3.60
CA SER A 174 8.12 7.89 4.71
C SER A 174 9.12 7.91 5.87
N VAL A 175 10.42 7.79 5.59
CA VAL A 175 11.47 7.84 6.62
C VAL A 175 11.50 9.20 7.32
N ILE A 176 11.29 10.30 6.59
CA ILE A 176 11.24 11.64 7.16
C ILE A 176 10.11 11.74 8.20
N MET A 177 8.92 11.21 7.90
CA MET A 177 7.80 11.22 8.87
C MET A 177 8.11 10.47 10.17
N CYS A 178 8.98 9.47 10.11
CA CYS A 178 9.38 8.65 11.25
C CYS A 178 10.53 9.25 12.08
N LEU A 179 11.04 10.43 11.71
CA LEU A 179 12.12 11.06 12.47
C LEU A 179 11.69 11.34 13.93
N PRO A 180 12.62 11.24 14.91
CA PRO A 180 12.32 11.56 16.30
C PRO A 180 11.80 13.00 16.46
N SER A 181 10.99 13.24 17.49
CA SER A 181 10.39 14.55 17.78
C SER A 181 11.41 15.68 17.97
N SER A 182 12.66 15.35 18.32
CA SER A 182 13.78 16.31 18.39
C SER A 182 14.16 16.89 17.02
N TYR A 183 13.94 16.14 15.93
CA TYR A 183 14.22 16.54 14.56
C TYR A 183 12.96 16.97 13.80
N LEU A 184 11.82 16.32 14.08
CA LEU A 184 10.54 16.61 13.45
C LEU A 184 9.42 16.80 14.51
N PRO A 185 9.27 18.02 15.05
CA PRO A 185 8.30 18.33 16.11
C PRO A 185 6.85 18.30 15.59
N GLY A 186 5.89 18.27 16.52
CA GLY A 186 4.48 17.91 16.26
C GLY A 186 3.80 18.58 15.07
N GLN A 187 3.92 19.91 14.90
CA GLN A 187 3.33 20.59 13.74
C GLN A 187 4.08 20.29 12.42
N SER A 188 5.41 20.28 12.45
CA SER A 188 6.22 19.92 11.28
C SER A 188 5.94 18.49 10.82
N ARG A 189 5.67 17.57 11.76
CA ARG A 189 5.25 16.20 11.47
C ARG A 189 3.89 16.15 10.79
N GLN A 190 2.92 16.91 11.27
CA GLN A 190 1.61 17.02 10.63
C GLN A 190 1.72 17.49 9.17
N VAL A 191 2.59 18.47 8.90
CA VAL A 191 2.87 18.93 7.53
C VAL A 191 3.56 17.84 6.70
N ALA A 192 4.56 17.16 7.25
CA ALA A 192 5.24 16.06 6.57
C ALA A 192 4.25 14.94 6.18
N VAL A 193 3.33 14.57 7.09
CA VAL A 193 2.25 13.62 6.82
C VAL A 193 1.32 14.11 5.71
N ALA A 194 0.91 15.38 5.74
CA ALA A 194 0.05 15.95 4.71
C ALA A 194 0.72 15.96 3.32
N VAL A 195 2.02 16.28 3.25
CA VAL A 195 2.80 16.22 2.01
C VAL A 195 2.94 14.78 1.52
N TRP A 196 3.17 13.84 2.44
CA TRP A 196 3.31 12.41 2.13
C TRP A 196 2.05 11.79 1.54
N GLN A 197 0.84 12.28 1.88
CA GLN A 197 -0.41 11.77 1.29
C GLN A 197 -0.44 11.84 -0.24
N ASN A 198 0.41 12.66 -0.85
CA ASN A 198 0.52 12.82 -2.29
C ASN A 198 1.63 11.96 -2.92
N PHE A 199 2.21 11.01 -2.19
CA PHE A 199 3.31 10.15 -2.66
C PHE A 199 3.07 9.51 -4.03
N PRO A 200 1.85 9.07 -4.43
CA PRO A 200 1.66 8.48 -5.75
C PRO A 200 1.90 9.49 -6.88
N ALA A 201 1.53 10.75 -6.67
CA ALA A 201 1.83 11.84 -7.60
C ALA A 201 3.33 12.16 -7.60
N TRP A 202 4.00 12.13 -6.43
CA TRP A 202 5.46 12.29 -6.34
C TRP A 202 6.20 11.18 -7.07
N MET A 203 5.77 9.92 -6.92
CA MET A 203 6.30 8.79 -7.68
C MET A 203 6.16 9.00 -9.18
N ALA A 204 4.98 9.40 -9.67
CA ALA A 204 4.75 9.67 -11.08
C ALA A 204 5.64 10.82 -11.59
N LEU A 205 5.75 11.91 -10.83
CA LEU A 205 6.57 13.07 -11.18
C LEU A 205 8.05 12.69 -11.28
N VAL A 206 8.60 12.02 -10.25
CA VAL A 206 9.99 11.56 -10.25
C VAL A 206 10.24 10.59 -11.40
N GLN A 207 9.30 9.68 -11.69
CA GLN A 207 9.40 8.76 -12.82
C GLN A 207 9.56 9.52 -14.14
N VAL A 208 8.73 10.54 -14.40
CA VAL A 208 8.84 11.39 -15.60
C VAL A 208 10.20 12.09 -15.66
N VAL A 209 10.59 12.75 -14.57
CA VAL A 209 11.85 13.52 -14.51
C VAL A 209 13.05 12.61 -14.79
N VAL A 210 13.14 11.46 -14.12
CA VAL A 210 14.27 10.53 -14.29
C VAL A 210 14.26 9.90 -15.68
N MET A 211 13.09 9.56 -16.23
CA MET A 211 12.99 9.08 -17.62
C MET A 211 13.51 10.11 -18.62
N SER A 212 13.19 11.40 -18.44
CA SER A 212 13.71 12.49 -19.28
C SER A 212 15.22 12.65 -19.16
N LEU A 213 15.76 12.60 -17.93
CA LEU A 213 17.21 12.71 -17.69
C LEU A 213 17.98 11.54 -18.29
N VAL A 214 17.54 10.30 -18.07
CA VAL A 214 18.17 9.10 -18.62
C VAL A 214 18.04 9.06 -20.15
N GLY A 215 16.87 9.41 -20.68
CA GLY A 215 16.62 9.49 -22.12
C GLY A 215 17.55 10.47 -22.83
N ALA A 216 17.79 11.65 -22.23
CA ALA A 216 18.71 12.65 -22.78
C ALA A 216 20.17 12.15 -22.83
N ILE A 217 20.60 11.34 -21.86
CA ILE A 217 21.94 10.73 -21.83
C ILE A 217 22.06 9.62 -22.88
N SER A 218 21.04 8.77 -23.00
CA SER A 218 21.03 7.66 -23.98
C SER A 218 20.95 8.15 -25.44
N ALA A 219 20.22 9.24 -25.71
CA ALA A 219 20.17 9.85 -27.04
C ALA A 219 21.55 10.36 -27.51
N ARG A 220 22.43 10.71 -26.58
CA ARG A 220 23.83 11.09 -26.89
C ARG A 220 24.76 9.88 -27.13
N LYS A 221 24.32 8.67 -26.83
CA LYS A 221 25.16 7.46 -26.75
C LYS A 221 24.86 6.39 -27.80
N SER A 222 23.78 6.46 -28.57
CA SER A 222 23.32 5.31 -29.36
C SER A 222 23.30 5.55 -30.87
N GLU A 223 24.24 4.90 -31.56
CA GLU A 223 24.20 4.56 -33.00
C GLU A 223 24.10 3.04 -33.24
N GLU A 224 23.91 2.22 -32.19
CA GLU A 224 23.93 0.75 -32.32
C GLU A 224 22.52 0.15 -32.46
N ARG A 225 22.22 -0.39 -33.65
CA ARG A 225 20.94 -1.07 -33.97
C ARG A 225 20.87 -2.43 -33.25
N THR A 226 20.05 -2.51 -32.21
CA THR A 226 19.66 -3.78 -31.59
C THR A 226 18.38 -4.31 -32.23
N THR A 227 18.27 -5.64 -32.39
CA THR A 227 17.05 -6.30 -32.92
C THR A 227 15.90 -6.24 -31.91
N GLU A 228 14.65 -6.25 -32.39
CA GLU A 228 13.46 -6.17 -31.53
C GLU A 228 13.40 -7.29 -30.48
N ASP A 229 13.76 -8.52 -30.85
CA ASP A 229 13.81 -9.67 -29.93
C ASP A 229 14.87 -9.50 -28.83
N GLY A 230 16.02 -8.92 -29.17
CA GLY A 230 17.08 -8.62 -28.22
C GLY A 230 16.65 -7.55 -27.21
N GLU A 231 15.90 -6.54 -27.64
CA GLU A 231 15.35 -5.51 -26.76
C GLU A 231 14.32 -6.10 -25.80
N LEU A 232 13.41 -6.96 -26.30
CA LEU A 232 12.38 -7.60 -25.49
C LEU A 232 12.99 -8.46 -24.38
N SER A 233 13.92 -9.35 -24.72
CA SER A 233 14.62 -10.22 -23.75
C SER A 233 15.35 -9.40 -22.67
N ARG A 234 16.03 -8.32 -23.09
CA ARG A 234 16.76 -7.43 -22.17
C ARG A 234 15.81 -6.70 -21.21
N ASN A 235 14.69 -6.17 -21.72
CA ASN A 235 13.67 -5.50 -20.91
C ASN A 235 13.02 -6.48 -19.92
N THR A 236 12.68 -7.70 -20.36
CA THR A 236 12.15 -8.76 -19.49
C THR A 236 13.12 -9.10 -18.35
N SER A 237 14.40 -9.28 -18.65
CA SER A 237 15.43 -9.57 -17.65
C SER A 237 15.60 -8.42 -16.65
N ALA A 238 15.61 -7.17 -17.12
CA ALA A 238 15.67 -6.00 -16.25
C ALA A 238 14.45 -5.89 -15.33
N LEU A 239 13.26 -6.11 -15.87
CA LEU A 239 12.02 -6.09 -15.08
C LEU A 239 11.98 -7.21 -14.05
N ARG A 240 12.46 -8.41 -14.42
CA ARG A 240 12.61 -9.54 -13.49
C ARG A 240 13.52 -9.20 -12.32
N ARG A 241 14.68 -8.56 -12.59
CA ARG A 241 15.59 -8.09 -11.53
C ARG A 241 14.93 -7.06 -10.62
N LEU A 242 14.19 -6.11 -11.19
CA LEU A 242 13.43 -5.13 -10.42
C LEU A 242 12.43 -5.82 -9.49
N TYR A 243 11.61 -6.75 -10.01
CA TYR A 243 10.65 -7.48 -9.18
C TYR A 243 11.33 -8.29 -8.08
N LYS A 244 12.44 -8.99 -8.36
CA LYS A 244 13.19 -9.69 -7.31
C LYS A 244 13.71 -8.73 -6.23
N ALA A 245 14.22 -7.57 -6.61
CA ALA A 245 14.70 -6.56 -5.67
C ALA A 245 13.55 -6.00 -4.81
N THR A 246 12.43 -5.63 -5.43
CA THR A 246 11.22 -5.17 -4.73
C THR A 246 10.69 -6.25 -3.78
N ALA A 247 10.60 -7.50 -4.23
CA ALA A 247 10.15 -8.61 -3.41
C ALA A 247 11.08 -8.82 -2.20
N LEU A 248 12.40 -8.76 -2.40
CA LEU A 248 13.38 -8.88 -1.31
C LEU A 248 13.24 -7.76 -0.28
N VAL A 249 13.06 -6.50 -0.72
CA VAL A 249 12.85 -5.36 0.18
C VAL A 249 11.55 -5.52 0.96
N SER A 250 10.45 -5.88 0.31
CA SER A 250 9.16 -6.14 0.96
C SER A 250 9.25 -7.29 1.97
N ALA A 251 9.95 -8.37 1.62
CA ALA A 251 10.19 -9.50 2.51
C ALA A 251 11.01 -9.10 3.74
N LEU A 252 12.07 -8.31 3.55
CA LEU A 252 12.89 -7.81 4.65
C LEU A 252 12.06 -6.97 5.63
N ILE A 253 11.25 -6.03 5.11
CA ILE A 253 10.37 -5.21 5.95
C ILE A 253 9.40 -6.09 6.74
N HIS A 254 8.75 -7.07 6.09
CA HIS A 254 7.82 -7.98 6.74
C HIS A 254 8.50 -8.81 7.84
N VAL A 255 9.63 -9.47 7.52
CA VAL A 255 10.36 -10.32 8.47
C VAL A 255 10.86 -9.50 9.67
N LEU A 256 11.38 -8.29 9.44
CA LEU A 256 11.78 -7.39 10.53
C LEU A 256 10.58 -6.97 11.39
N GLY A 257 9.41 -6.74 10.78
CA GLY A 257 8.18 -6.45 11.51
C GLY A 257 7.65 -7.61 12.34
N LEU A 258 7.93 -8.86 11.95
CA LEU A 258 7.55 -10.05 12.73
C LEU A 258 8.37 -10.21 14.01
N ILE A 259 9.59 -9.65 14.10
CA ILE A 259 10.49 -9.80 15.25
C ILE A 259 9.80 -9.41 16.58
N PRO A 260 9.21 -8.21 16.75
CA PRO A 260 8.52 -7.85 17.99
C PRO A 260 7.31 -8.74 18.30
N ILE A 261 6.58 -9.19 17.28
CA ILE A 261 5.38 -10.05 17.45
C ILE A 261 5.80 -11.45 17.94
N VAL A 262 6.81 -12.05 17.32
CA VAL A 262 7.36 -13.34 17.73
C VAL A 262 7.99 -13.23 19.12
N SER A 263 8.69 -12.15 19.42
CA SER A 263 9.29 -11.89 20.74
C SER A 263 8.22 -11.80 21.83
N ALA A 264 7.08 -11.17 21.55
CA ALA A 264 5.94 -11.14 22.45
C ALA A 264 5.31 -12.53 22.62
N ALA A 265 5.19 -13.31 21.54
CA ALA A 265 4.62 -14.65 21.58
C ALA A 265 5.43 -15.63 22.45
N ILE A 266 6.76 -15.51 22.48
CA ILE A 266 7.64 -16.36 23.29
C ILE A 266 7.93 -15.79 24.69
N GLY A 267 7.21 -14.74 25.11
CA GLY A 267 7.32 -14.15 26.45
C GLY A 267 8.60 -13.34 26.69
N LYS A 268 9.38 -12.99 25.65
CA LYS A 268 10.57 -12.15 25.79
C LYS A 268 10.25 -10.66 25.92
N LEU A 269 9.08 -10.25 25.45
CA LEU A 269 8.49 -8.94 25.75
C LEU A 269 7.40 -9.20 26.77
N GLU A 270 7.71 -9.15 28.06
CA GLU A 270 6.72 -9.39 29.12
C GLU A 270 5.59 -8.34 29.02
N PRO A 271 4.33 -8.79 28.81
CA PRO A 271 3.19 -7.93 29.03
C PRO A 271 2.81 -8.06 30.50
N THR A 272 3.26 -7.12 31.34
CA THR A 272 2.52 -6.86 32.59
C THR A 272 1.06 -6.56 32.26
N GLN A 273 0.14 -6.77 33.20
CA GLN A 273 -1.30 -6.63 32.97
C GLN A 273 -1.70 -5.20 32.52
N ASP A 274 -0.82 -4.21 32.76
CA ASP A 274 -0.88 -2.81 32.30
C ASP A 274 0.12 -2.48 31.17
N SER A 275 0.65 -3.50 30.49
CA SER A 275 1.74 -3.33 29.53
C SER A 275 1.26 -2.78 28.18
N PRO A 276 1.95 -1.78 27.63
CA PRO A 276 1.71 -1.29 26.26
C PRO A 276 1.95 -2.36 25.17
N HIS A 277 2.43 -3.56 25.53
CA HIS A 277 2.78 -4.64 24.59
C HIS A 277 1.68 -5.69 24.39
N ALA A 278 0.56 -5.65 25.12
CA ALA A 278 -0.49 -6.67 25.00
C ALA A 278 -0.97 -6.84 23.54
N GLN A 279 -1.06 -5.75 22.79
CA GLN A 279 -1.50 -5.71 21.40
C GLN A 279 -0.47 -6.25 20.39
N LEU A 280 0.76 -6.58 20.84
CA LEU A 280 1.78 -7.22 20.01
C LEU A 280 1.68 -8.74 20.03
N ARG A 281 0.82 -9.31 20.89
CA ARG A 281 0.52 -10.74 20.84
C ARG A 281 -0.04 -11.08 19.45
N PRO A 282 0.34 -12.21 18.83
CA PRO A 282 -0.03 -12.51 17.45
C PRO A 282 -1.53 -12.40 17.16
N ALA A 283 -2.38 -12.94 18.04
CA ALA A 283 -3.83 -12.87 17.88
C ALA A 283 -4.34 -11.42 17.95
N ASP A 284 -3.90 -10.65 18.96
CA ASP A 284 -4.32 -9.28 19.17
C ASP A 284 -3.82 -8.33 18.07
N PHE A 285 -2.66 -8.62 17.48
CA PHE A 285 -2.08 -7.85 16.39
C PHE A 285 -2.75 -8.16 15.04
N PHE A 286 -2.83 -9.44 14.67
CA PHE A 286 -3.29 -9.85 13.33
C PHE A 286 -4.80 -9.97 13.19
N LEU A 287 -5.56 -10.18 14.28
CA LEU A 287 -7.01 -10.32 14.20
C LEU A 287 -7.66 -8.98 14.59
N PRO A 288 -8.30 -8.26 13.64
CA PRO A 288 -9.04 -7.07 13.99
C PRO A 288 -10.24 -7.42 14.87
N GLN A 289 -10.68 -6.47 15.68
CA GLN A 289 -11.99 -6.58 16.33
C GLN A 289 -13.04 -6.85 15.26
N ARG A 290 -14.00 -7.73 15.57
CA ARG A 290 -15.06 -8.06 14.62
C ARG A 290 -15.85 -6.80 14.24
N TRP A 291 -16.28 -6.71 12.98
CA TRP A 291 -17.04 -5.57 12.45
C TRP A 291 -18.39 -5.35 13.13
N ASP A 292 -18.94 -6.41 13.75
CA ASP A 292 -20.19 -6.40 14.51
C ASP A 292 -19.98 -6.24 16.02
N ASN A 293 -18.76 -5.95 16.47
CA ASN A 293 -18.48 -5.73 17.88
C ASN A 293 -19.05 -4.38 18.35
N GLU A 294 -19.84 -4.41 19.41
CA GLU A 294 -20.45 -3.22 20.04
C GLU A 294 -19.58 -2.64 21.17
N THR A 295 -18.45 -3.28 21.48
CA THR A 295 -17.50 -2.78 22.48
C THR A 295 -16.97 -1.42 22.04
N GLN A 296 -17.16 -0.41 22.89
CA GLN A 296 -16.69 0.95 22.61
C GLN A 296 -15.17 1.02 22.71
N ILE A 297 -14.53 1.64 21.72
CA ILE A 297 -13.08 1.86 21.76
C ILE A 297 -12.71 2.85 22.86
N SER A 298 -11.55 2.64 23.48
CA SER A 298 -11.04 3.49 24.56
C SER A 298 -10.46 4.82 24.07
N GLY A 299 -10.09 4.88 22.78
CA GLY A 299 -9.49 6.08 22.21
C GLY A 299 -9.22 5.99 20.72
N MET A 300 -8.77 7.12 20.18
CA MET A 300 -8.64 7.31 18.73
C MET A 300 -7.63 6.37 18.09
N THR A 301 -6.55 6.08 18.82
CA THR A 301 -5.49 5.22 18.34
C THR A 301 -5.91 3.75 18.24
N GLU A 302 -6.73 3.27 19.18
CA GLU A 302 -7.33 1.93 19.13
C GLU A 302 -8.29 1.82 17.94
N GLY A 303 -9.14 2.83 17.75
CA GLY A 303 -10.02 2.91 16.59
C GLY A 303 -9.25 2.88 15.27
N ALA A 304 -8.21 3.71 15.14
CA ALA A 304 -7.35 3.76 13.97
C ALA A 304 -6.65 2.42 13.71
N PHE A 305 -6.20 1.73 14.77
CA PHE A 305 -5.58 0.41 14.66
C PHE A 305 -6.54 -0.66 14.14
N ASN A 306 -7.80 -0.66 14.58
CA ASN A 306 -8.82 -1.56 14.03
C ASN A 306 -9.18 -1.21 12.58
N PHE A 307 -9.43 0.07 12.30
CA PHE A 307 -9.76 0.56 10.96
C PHE A 307 -8.66 0.22 9.93
N LEU A 308 -7.40 0.55 10.22
CA LEU A 308 -6.29 0.35 9.30
C LEU A 308 -5.95 -1.14 9.06
N ARG A 309 -6.34 -2.04 9.96
CA ARG A 309 -6.25 -3.49 9.73
C ARG A 309 -7.26 -3.96 8.71
N TYR A 310 -8.52 -3.51 8.80
CA TYR A 310 -9.51 -3.78 7.75
C TYR A 310 -9.07 -3.18 6.42
N ASP A 311 -8.57 -1.94 6.44
CA ASP A 311 -8.04 -1.28 5.25
C ASP A 311 -6.95 -2.12 4.57
N TYR A 312 -6.00 -2.61 5.38
CA TYR A 312 -4.91 -3.48 4.95
C TYR A 312 -5.42 -4.80 4.36
N TYR A 313 -6.26 -5.55 5.10
CA TYR A 313 -6.65 -6.89 4.69
C TYR A 313 -7.54 -6.91 3.46
N ILE A 314 -8.55 -6.05 3.39
CA ILE A 314 -9.49 -6.02 2.26
C ILE A 314 -8.78 -5.57 0.99
N GLY A 315 -8.01 -4.48 1.06
CA GLY A 315 -7.27 -4.01 -0.11
C GLY A 315 -6.21 -5.01 -0.57
N THR A 316 -5.54 -5.69 0.37
CA THR A 316 -4.56 -6.75 0.05
C THR A 316 -5.23 -7.96 -0.60
N ALA A 317 -6.41 -8.38 -0.12
CA ALA A 317 -7.19 -9.44 -0.75
C ALA A 317 -7.57 -9.09 -2.20
N ALA A 318 -7.96 -7.84 -2.45
CA ALA A 318 -8.21 -7.35 -3.80
C ALA A 318 -6.95 -7.36 -4.68
N ALA A 319 -5.81 -6.95 -4.13
CA ALA A 319 -4.53 -6.98 -4.85
C ALA A 319 -4.09 -8.41 -5.19
N PHE A 320 -4.31 -9.37 -4.29
CA PHE A 320 -4.05 -10.78 -4.56
C PHE A 320 -4.95 -11.33 -5.66
N ALA A 321 -6.26 -11.10 -5.56
CA ALA A 321 -7.20 -11.51 -6.59
C ALA A 321 -6.78 -10.95 -7.96
N TRP A 322 -6.38 -9.68 -8.01
CA TRP A 322 -5.88 -9.04 -9.22
C TRP A 322 -4.69 -9.73 -9.84
N VAL A 323 -3.60 -9.94 -9.09
CA VAL A 323 -2.39 -10.58 -9.65
C VAL A 323 -2.61 -12.04 -10.03
N VAL A 324 -3.56 -12.73 -9.39
CA VAL A 324 -4.00 -14.08 -9.78
C VAL A 324 -4.75 -14.04 -11.11
N PHE A 325 -5.71 -13.12 -11.28
CA PHE A 325 -6.45 -12.95 -12.54
C PHE A 325 -5.57 -12.47 -13.72
N LEU A 326 -4.42 -11.87 -13.42
CA LEU A 326 -3.40 -11.53 -14.42
C LEU A 326 -2.61 -12.74 -14.95
N GLN A 327 -2.62 -13.89 -14.26
CA GLN A 327 -1.83 -15.05 -14.67
C GLN A 327 -2.39 -15.71 -15.95
N PRO A 328 -1.54 -16.02 -16.95
CA PRO A 328 -1.97 -16.73 -18.16
C PRO A 328 -2.53 -18.13 -17.87
N SER A 329 -1.98 -18.84 -16.88
CA SER A 329 -2.37 -20.20 -16.50
C SER A 329 -3.81 -20.30 -15.99
N MET A 330 -4.29 -19.27 -15.28
CA MET A 330 -5.69 -19.16 -14.82
C MET A 330 -6.69 -18.98 -15.97
N ARG A 331 -6.20 -18.75 -17.21
CA ARG A 331 -7.05 -18.67 -18.41
C ARG A 331 -7.14 -20.01 -19.17
N VAL A 332 -6.31 -21.01 -18.84
CA VAL A 332 -6.08 -22.18 -19.70
C VAL A 332 -6.27 -23.54 -19.00
N LYS A 333 -6.18 -23.65 -17.67
CA LYS A 333 -6.29 -24.95 -16.98
C LYS A 333 -7.31 -24.97 -15.84
N GLU A 334 -8.38 -25.73 -16.03
CA GLU A 334 -9.37 -26.13 -15.00
C GLU A 334 -8.92 -27.40 -14.27
N ASP A 335 -7.74 -27.39 -13.62
CA ASP A 335 -7.36 -28.45 -12.68
C ASP A 335 -7.41 -27.93 -11.25
N TYR A 336 -8.50 -28.25 -10.54
CA TYR A 336 -8.76 -27.81 -9.18
C TYR A 336 -7.64 -28.19 -8.18
N TRP A 337 -6.97 -29.32 -8.38
CA TRP A 337 -5.88 -29.75 -7.49
C TRP A 337 -4.65 -28.84 -7.65
N SER A 338 -4.36 -28.42 -8.88
CA SER A 338 -3.29 -27.48 -9.17
C SER A 338 -3.57 -26.09 -8.57
N ILE A 339 -4.83 -25.64 -8.62
CA ILE A 339 -5.26 -24.35 -8.05
C ILE A 339 -5.11 -24.36 -6.53
N GLY A 340 -5.57 -25.42 -5.84
CA GLY A 340 -5.46 -25.54 -4.39
C GLY A 340 -4.01 -25.50 -3.90
N ARG A 341 -3.10 -26.17 -4.63
CA ARG A 341 -1.66 -26.14 -4.33
C ARG A 341 -1.07 -24.75 -4.50
N GLU A 342 -1.38 -24.04 -5.59
CA GLU A 342 -0.88 -22.68 -5.80
C GLU A 342 -1.42 -21.69 -4.77
N VAL A 343 -2.70 -21.79 -4.41
CA VAL A 343 -3.29 -20.97 -3.35
C VAL A 343 -2.59 -21.22 -2.01
N SER A 344 -2.42 -22.49 -1.62
CA SER A 344 -1.71 -22.87 -0.39
C SER A 344 -0.26 -22.37 -0.37
N TRP A 345 0.44 -22.49 -1.50
CA TRP A 345 1.80 -21.97 -1.65
C TRP A 345 1.87 -20.45 -1.49
N ASN A 346 0.95 -19.71 -2.12
CA ASN A 346 0.90 -18.25 -1.99
C ASN A 346 0.52 -17.79 -0.58
N ILE A 347 -0.36 -18.52 0.11
CA ILE A 347 -0.66 -18.28 1.54
C ILE A 347 0.62 -18.47 2.36
N THR A 348 1.35 -19.57 2.14
CA THR A 348 2.61 -19.86 2.83
C THR A 348 3.63 -18.74 2.60
N LEU A 349 3.84 -18.31 1.36
CA LEU A 349 4.73 -17.19 1.03
C LEU A 349 4.28 -15.88 1.69
N THR A 350 2.98 -15.63 1.78
CA THR A 350 2.42 -14.43 2.43
C THR A 350 2.70 -14.44 3.93
N CYS A 351 2.58 -15.59 4.59
CA CYS A 351 2.91 -15.70 6.01
C CYS A 351 4.40 -15.49 6.27
N LEU A 352 5.27 -16.13 5.47
CA LEU A 352 6.73 -16.14 5.69
C LEU A 352 7.40 -14.82 5.26
N PHE A 353 7.01 -14.28 4.11
CA PHE A 353 7.69 -13.16 3.45
C PHE A 353 6.78 -11.94 3.26
N GLY A 354 5.53 -12.02 3.68
CA GLY A 354 4.59 -10.92 3.62
C GLY A 354 3.86 -10.82 2.28
N PRO A 355 2.73 -10.07 2.25
CA PRO A 355 1.92 -9.99 1.05
C PRO A 355 2.59 -9.24 -0.10
N GLY A 356 3.43 -8.24 0.20
CA GLY A 356 4.17 -7.51 -0.83
C GLY A 356 5.11 -8.41 -1.63
N PHE A 357 5.83 -9.32 -0.94
CA PHE A 357 6.69 -10.32 -1.60
C PHE A 357 5.87 -11.23 -2.51
N THR A 358 4.76 -11.77 -2.02
CA THR A 358 3.94 -12.73 -2.78
C THR A 358 3.32 -12.07 -4.01
N ILE A 359 2.78 -10.84 -3.88
CA ILE A 359 2.22 -10.06 -4.99
C ILE A 359 3.27 -9.86 -6.10
N VAL A 360 4.47 -9.40 -5.73
CA VAL A 360 5.53 -9.13 -6.71
C VAL A 360 6.07 -10.42 -7.33
N SER A 361 6.18 -11.50 -6.55
CA SER A 361 6.61 -12.81 -7.05
C SER A 361 5.63 -13.38 -8.08
N LEU A 362 4.32 -13.20 -7.88
CA LEU A 362 3.30 -13.58 -8.87
C LEU A 362 3.42 -12.75 -10.16
N MET A 363 3.73 -11.46 -10.04
CA MET A 363 3.99 -10.60 -11.20
C MET A 363 5.28 -11.00 -11.94
N GLU A 364 6.31 -11.43 -11.23
CA GLU A 364 7.54 -11.95 -11.83
C GLU A 364 7.27 -13.23 -12.64
N ARG A 365 6.47 -14.15 -12.11
CA ARG A 365 6.10 -15.41 -12.79
C ARG A 365 5.36 -15.16 -14.10
N ARG A 366 4.59 -14.08 -14.20
CA ARG A 366 3.91 -13.67 -15.45
C ARG A 366 4.89 -13.34 -16.60
N LEU A 367 6.16 -13.08 -16.29
CA LEU A 367 7.20 -12.82 -17.29
C LEU A 367 7.89 -14.10 -17.82
N GLN A 368 7.40 -15.29 -17.44
CA GLN A 368 7.80 -16.58 -17.98
C GLN A 368 6.80 -17.00 -19.05
#